data_AF-A0A397W7H8-F1
#
_entry.id   AF-A0A397W7H8-F1
#
_cell.length_a   1.000
_cell.length_b   1.000
_cell.length_c   1.000
_cell.angle_alpha   90.00
_cell.angle_beta   90.00
_cell.angle_gamma   90.00
#
_symmetry.space_group_name_H-M   'P 1'
#
loop_
_entity.id
_entity.type
_entity.pdbx_description
1 polymer ?
#
loop_
_entity_poly.entity_id
_entity_poly.type
_entity_poly.pdbx_seq_one_letter_code
_entity_poly.pdbx_strand_id
1 'polypeptide(L)'
;MNPSRVRCVLQKHVPLIKFLGPRSKLHKVDSIPKPHPAAPKGQRLITINGAVYQKLVIEHSDLPEKYKRKALTFEEIETIDSGGAYLIR
;
A
#
# COMPACT_ATOMS: atom_id res chain seq x y z
N MET A 1 -53.10 36.10 -32.28
CA MET A 1 -52.03 36.80 -31.53
C MET A 1 -51.73 35.94 -30.31
N ASN A 2 -50.68 35.12 -30.37
CA ASN A 2 -50.46 34.06 -29.39
C ASN A 2 -49.40 34.52 -28.38
N PRO A 3 -49.73 34.71 -27.09
CA PRO A 3 -48.74 35.09 -26.11
C PRO A 3 -47.90 33.86 -25.74
N SER A 4 -46.72 33.73 -26.33
CA SER A 4 -45.67 32.80 -25.91
C SER A 4 -45.08 33.25 -24.57
N ARG A 5 -45.87 33.13 -23.50
CA ARG A 5 -45.38 33.35 -22.14
C ARG A 5 -44.67 32.09 -21.68
N VAL A 6 -43.41 31.95 -22.09
CA VAL A 6 -42.48 31.01 -21.47
C VAL A 6 -42.38 31.42 -20.00
N ARG A 7 -43.14 30.76 -19.12
CA ARG A 7 -42.88 30.81 -17.69
C ARG A 7 -41.59 30.01 -17.48
N CYS A 8 -40.46 30.70 -17.40
CA CYS A 8 -39.29 30.11 -16.75
C CYS A 8 -39.69 29.91 -15.28
N VAL A 9 -40.14 28.70 -14.94
CA VAL A 9 -40.26 28.29 -13.55
C VAL A 9 -38.84 28.30 -13.01
N LEU A 10 -38.51 29.30 -12.18
CA LEU A 10 -37.27 29.34 -11.42
C LEU A 10 -37.20 28.04 -10.60
N GLN A 11 -36.44 27.06 -11.10
CA GLN A 11 -36.17 25.85 -10.36
C GLN A 11 -35.37 26.26 -9.11
N LYS A 12 -35.91 25.94 -7.93
CA LYS A 12 -35.23 26.24 -6.67
C LYS A 12 -33.96 25.40 -6.61
N HIS A 13 -32.82 26.01 -6.29
CA HIS A 13 -31.58 25.28 -6.09
C HIS A 13 -31.75 24.24 -4.97
N VAL A 14 -31.65 22.96 -5.33
CA VAL A 14 -31.62 21.86 -4.37
C VAL A 14 -30.15 21.50 -4.12
N PRO A 15 -29.65 21.54 -2.87
CA PRO A 15 -28.28 21.16 -2.58
C PRO A 15 -28.07 19.67 -2.84
N LEU A 16 -26.95 19.32 -3.48
CA LEU A 16 -26.57 17.93 -3.76
C LEU A 16 -26.05 17.19 -2.51
N ILE A 17 -25.66 17.94 -1.48
CA ILE A 17 -25.22 17.39 -0.19
C ILE A 17 -26.38 17.35 0.81
N LYS A 18 -26.47 16.26 1.57
CA LYS A 18 -27.42 16.12 2.68
C LYS A 18 -26.71 16.43 4.00
N PHE A 19 -27.31 17.28 4.83
CA PHE A 19 -26.81 17.51 6.18
C PHE A 19 -27.24 16.35 7.08
N LEU A 20 -26.34 15.39 7.30
CA LEU A 20 -26.63 14.16 8.04
C LEU A 20 -26.58 14.33 9.57
N GLY A 21 -26.50 15.56 10.08
CA GLY A 21 -26.37 15.85 11.51
C GLY A 21 -24.99 15.50 12.08
N PRO A 22 -24.86 15.34 13.42
CA PRO A 22 -23.57 15.13 14.09
C PRO A 22 -22.84 13.87 13.60
N ARG A 23 -21.60 14.03 13.12
CA ARG A 23 -20.77 12.94 12.55
C ARG A 23 -20.43 11.84 13.57
N SER A 24 -20.56 12.10 14.87
CA SER A 24 -20.31 11.13 15.95
C SER A 24 -21.21 9.88 15.88
N LYS A 25 -22.41 10.00 15.29
CA LYS A 25 -23.33 8.85 15.11
C LYS A 25 -23.08 8.03 13.84
N LEU A 26 -22.28 8.56 12.90
CA LEU A 26 -22.12 7.98 11.56
C LEU A 26 -20.84 7.16 11.41
N HIS A 27 -19.88 7.30 12.33
CA HIS A 27 -18.54 6.73 12.20
C HIS A 27 -18.26 5.70 13.30
N LYS A 28 -18.81 4.48 13.17
CA LYS A 28 -18.20 3.29 13.81
C LYS A 28 -17.05 2.84 12.92
N VAL A 29 -15.93 3.56 12.99
CA VAL A 29 -14.73 3.16 12.26
C VAL A 29 -14.08 2.05 13.08
N ASP A 30 -14.11 0.83 12.56
CA ASP A 30 -13.28 -0.24 13.11
C ASP A 30 -11.81 0.15 12.95
N SER A 31 -11.21 0.71 14.01
CA SER A 31 -9.78 1.07 14.05
C SER A 31 -8.86 -0.15 14.17
N ILE A 32 -9.42 -1.35 14.09
CA ILE A 32 -8.64 -2.59 14.03
C ILE A 32 -7.93 -2.60 12.68
N PRO A 33 -6.58 -2.59 12.63
CA PRO A 33 -5.85 -2.65 11.37
C PRO A 33 -6.17 -3.99 10.69
N LYS A 34 -6.88 -3.92 9.56
CA LYS A 34 -7.22 -5.09 8.75
C LYS A 34 -6.13 -5.26 7.68
N PRO A 35 -5.66 -6.49 7.41
CA PRO A 35 -4.74 -6.73 6.31
C PRO A 35 -5.39 -6.28 5.00
N HIS A 36 -4.60 -5.63 4.13
CA HIS A 36 -5.07 -5.19 2.82
C HIS A 36 -5.60 -6.40 2.03
N PRO A 37 -6.69 -6.29 1.24
CA PRO A 37 -7.23 -7.43 0.49
C PRO A 37 -6.24 -8.09 -0.48
N ALA A 38 -5.24 -7.33 -0.95
CA ALA A 38 -4.14 -7.81 -1.78
C ALA A 38 -2.87 -8.23 -1.00
N ALA A 39 -2.93 -8.30 0.33
CA ALA A 39 -1.86 -8.90 1.11
C ALA A 39 -1.69 -10.37 0.68
N PRO A 40 -0.47 -10.91 0.66
CA PRO A 40 -0.22 -12.30 0.28
C PRO A 40 -1.01 -13.23 1.22
N LYS A 41 -2.06 -13.86 0.69
CA LYS A 41 -2.88 -14.84 1.41
C LYS A 41 -2.19 -16.19 1.29
N GLY A 42 -1.46 -16.56 2.33
CA GLY A 42 -0.77 -17.85 2.37
C GLY A 42 0.62 -17.66 2.92
N GLN A 43 0.82 -18.08 4.17
CA GLN A 43 2.17 -18.32 4.68
C GLN A 43 2.88 -19.25 3.70
N ARG A 44 4.16 -18.95 3.47
CA ARG A 44 5.04 -19.85 2.73
C ARG A 44 5.07 -21.19 3.47
N LEU A 45 4.49 -22.22 2.86
CA LEU A 45 4.49 -23.57 3.39
C LEU A 45 5.91 -24.15 3.21
N ILE A 46 6.48 -24.67 4.28
CA ILE A 46 7.76 -25.39 4.23
C ILE A 46 7.48 -26.88 4.45
N THR A 47 8.10 -27.73 3.67
CA THR A 47 8.06 -29.18 3.88
C THR A 47 9.29 -29.60 4.68
N ILE A 48 9.09 -30.16 5.87
CA ILE A 48 10.16 -30.76 6.70
C ILE A 48 9.77 -32.22 6.92
N ASN A 49 10.61 -33.16 6.49
CA ASN A 49 10.40 -34.60 6.63
C ASN A 49 8.99 -35.06 6.17
N GLY A 50 8.49 -34.51 5.07
CA GLY A 50 7.17 -34.83 4.51
C GLY A 50 5.97 -34.16 5.19
N ALA A 51 6.16 -33.43 6.29
CA ALA A 51 5.12 -32.64 6.93
C ALA A 51 5.18 -31.16 6.50
N VAL A 52 4.01 -30.58 6.25
CA VAL A 52 3.87 -29.21 5.73
C VAL A 52 3.54 -28.25 6.88
N TYR A 53 4.40 -27.25 7.09
CA TYR A 53 4.25 -26.27 8.17
C TYR A 53 4.11 -24.85 7.62
N GLN A 54 3.30 -24.03 8.29
CA GLN A 54 3.19 -22.60 7.99
C GLN A 54 4.40 -21.87 8.58
N LYS A 55 5.23 -21.24 7.74
CA LYS A 55 6.30 -20.37 8.23
C LYS A 55 5.73 -19.03 8.65
N LEU A 56 5.76 -18.73 9.96
CA LEU A 56 5.30 -17.46 10.52
C LEU A 56 6.32 -16.32 10.36
N VAL A 57 7.60 -16.65 10.16
CA VAL A 57 8.71 -15.68 10.07
C VAL A 57 9.46 -15.90 8.76
N ILE A 58 9.65 -14.86 7.96
CA ILE A 58 10.44 -14.97 6.71
C ILE A 58 11.91 -14.80 7.10
N GLU A 59 12.73 -15.84 6.91
CA GLU A 59 14.17 -15.76 7.15
C GLU A 59 14.88 -15.13 5.94
N HIS A 60 16.05 -14.53 6.17
CA HIS A 60 16.76 -13.81 5.11
C HIS A 60 17.20 -14.72 3.94
N SER A 61 17.39 -16.02 4.19
CA SER A 61 17.70 -17.04 3.17
C SER A 61 16.54 -17.32 2.23
N ASP A 62 15.31 -17.04 2.69
CA ASP A 62 14.06 -17.34 2.00
C ASP A 62 13.56 -16.24 1.08
N LEU A 63 14.24 -15.09 1.11
CA LEU A 63 13.95 -13.98 0.22
C LEU A 63 14.29 -14.37 -1.23
N PRO A 64 13.44 -14.01 -2.20
CA PRO A 64 13.81 -14.08 -3.61
C PRO A 64 15.12 -13.36 -3.90
N GLU A 65 15.86 -13.80 -4.92
CA GLU A 65 17.20 -13.28 -5.25
C GLU A 65 17.24 -11.77 -5.41
N LYS A 66 16.21 -11.17 -6.00
CA LYS A 66 16.05 -9.71 -6.13
C LYS A 66 16.15 -8.96 -4.80
N TYR A 67 15.72 -9.59 -3.71
CA TYR A 67 15.69 -8.99 -2.37
C TYR A 67 16.86 -9.44 -1.49
N LYS A 68 17.70 -10.38 -1.95
CA LYS A 68 18.92 -10.75 -1.23
C LYS A 68 19.93 -9.61 -1.33
N ARG A 69 20.65 -9.34 -0.23
CA ARG A 69 21.78 -8.41 -0.25
C ARG A 69 22.87 -9.00 -1.15
N LYS A 70 23.43 -8.20 -2.05
CA LYS A 70 24.64 -8.59 -2.79
C LYS A 70 25.81 -8.67 -1.80
N ALA A 71 26.65 -9.68 -1.93
CA ALA A 71 27.91 -9.73 -1.21
C ALA A 71 28.82 -8.62 -1.77
N LEU A 72 29.47 -7.86 -0.90
CA LEU A 72 30.44 -6.85 -1.32
C LEU A 72 31.62 -7.55 -1.99
N THR A 73 32.02 -7.07 -3.17
CA THR A 73 33.23 -7.54 -3.82
C THR A 73 34.46 -6.97 -3.12
N PHE A 74 35.61 -7.60 -3.28
CA PHE A 74 36.86 -7.11 -2.69
C PHE A 74 37.19 -5.69 -3.14
N GLU A 75 36.94 -5.38 -4.41
CA GLU A 75 37.10 -4.03 -4.97
C GLU A 75 36.18 -3.02 -4.28
N GLU A 76 34.90 -3.37 -4.05
CA GLU A 76 33.96 -2.50 -3.32
C GLU A 76 34.40 -2.27 -1.87
N ILE A 77 34.99 -3.28 -1.22
CA ILE A 77 35.54 -3.14 0.14
C ILE A 77 36.70 -2.13 0.13
N GLU A 78 37.69 -2.31 -0.76
CA GLU A 78 38.81 -1.36 -0.88
C GLU A 78 38.33 0.05 -1.23
N THR A 79 37.28 0.16 -2.04
CA THR A 79 36.64 1.43 -2.38
C THR A 79 36.08 2.13 -1.15
N ILE A 80 35.39 1.38 -0.30
CA ILE A 80 34.81 1.90 0.95
C ILE A 80 35.92 2.29 1.93
N ASP A 81 36.93 1.45 2.10
CA ASP A 81 38.06 1.68 3.02
C ASP A 81 38.92 2.87 2.60
N SER A 82 39.12 3.07 1.29
CA SER A 82 39.81 4.24 0.72
C SER A 82 38.91 5.48 0.61
N GLY A 83 37.63 5.38 0.98
CA GLY A 83 36.67 6.48 0.94
C GLY A 83 36.32 6.96 -0.47
N GLY A 84 36.50 6.13 -1.51
CA GLY A 84 36.19 6.48 -2.90
C GLY A 84 37.10 7.55 -3.53
N ALA A 85 38.22 7.89 -2.87
CA ALA A 85 39.09 9.00 -3.27
C ALA A 85 39.88 8.76 -4.58
N TYR A 86 39.92 7.54 -5.10
CA TYR A 86 40.68 7.16 -6.30
C TYR A 86 39.94 7.37 -7.64
N LEU A 87 38.63 7.67 -7.61
CA LEU A 87 37.80 7.87 -8.82
C LEU A 87 37.71 9.32 -9.30
N ILE A 88 38.34 10.27 -8.59
CA ILE A 88 38.42 11.66 -9.01
C ILE A 88 39.65 11.81 -9.93
N ARG A 89 39.43 11.81 -11.25
CA ARG A 89 40.44 12.16 -12.26
C ARG A 89 39.87 13.15 -13.27
#